data_AF-A0A6P3H8H0-F1
#
_entry.id   AF-A0A6P3H8H0-F1
#
_cell.length_a   1.000
_cell.length_b   1.000
_cell.length_c   1.000
_cell.angle_alpha   90.00
_cell.angle_beta   90.00
_cell.angle_gamma   90.00
#
_symmetry.space_group_name_H-M   'P 1'
#
loop_
_entity.id
_entity.type
_entity.pdbx_description
1 polymer ?
#
loop_
_entity_poly.entity_id
_entity_poly.type
_entity_poly.pdbx_seq_one_letter_code
_entity_poly.pdbx_strand_id
1 'polypeptide(L)'
;MAGVFYFALFSFLFGICDAVTGSRVYPANEVTLLDSRSVQGELGWIASPLEGGWEEVSIMDEKNTPIRTYQVCNVMEPSQNNWLRTDWITREGAQRVYIEIKFTLRDCNSLPGVMGTCKETFNLYYYESDNDKERFIRESQFAKIDTIAADESFTQVDIGDRIMKLNTEIRDVGPLSKKGFYLAFQDVGACIALVSVRVFYKKCPLTVRNLAQFPDTVTGADTSSLVEVRGSCVNNSEEKDVPKMYCGADGEWLVPIGNCLCNAGHEERNGECQACKIGYYKALSTDAACAKCPPHSYSVWEGATSCTCDRGFFRADNDAASMPCTRPPSAPLNLISNVNETSVNLEWSSPQNTGGRQDISYNVVCKKCGAGDSSKCRPCGSGVHYTPQQNGLKTTKVSITDLLAHTNYTFEIWAVNGVSKYNPSPDQSVSVTVTTNQAAPSSIALVQAKEVTRYSVALAWLEPDRPNGVILEYEVKYYEKDQNERSYRIVRTAARNTDIKGLNPLTSYVFHVRARTAAGYGDFSEPLEVTTNTGCLRKKMLLPEYFMKSRVGRESFKWFQRVETCDSQKF
;
A
#
# COMPACT_ATOMS: atom_id res chain seq x y z
N MET A 1 32.34 11.88 68.52
CA MET A 1 32.89 11.66 67.16
C MET A 1 31.71 11.28 66.28
N ALA A 2 30.83 12.18 65.85
CA ALA A 2 31.00 13.23 64.83
C ALA A 2 31.58 12.67 63.52
N GLY A 3 30.73 12.54 62.49
CA GLY A 3 31.13 12.11 61.15
C GLY A 3 29.96 11.73 60.25
N VAL A 4 29.00 12.63 60.02
CA VAL A 4 27.99 12.49 58.95
C VAL A 4 28.54 13.19 57.71
N PHE A 5 28.91 12.41 56.69
CA PHE A 5 29.40 12.91 55.41
C PHE A 5 28.21 13.34 54.52
N TYR A 6 28.12 14.64 54.26
CA TYR A 6 27.26 15.24 53.24
C TYR A 6 27.89 15.03 51.85
N PHE A 7 27.20 14.34 50.94
CA PHE A 7 27.51 14.36 49.52
C PHE A 7 26.83 15.56 48.87
N ALA A 8 27.62 16.51 48.36
CA ALA A 8 27.14 17.64 47.58
C ALA A 8 26.81 17.18 46.15
N LEU A 9 25.53 17.24 45.76
CA LEU A 9 25.09 17.18 44.37
C LEU A 9 25.11 18.60 43.80
N PHE A 10 26.05 18.86 42.90
CA PHE A 10 26.05 20.04 42.04
C PHE A 10 24.96 19.88 40.98
N SER A 11 23.84 20.58 41.13
CA SER A 11 22.87 20.80 40.06
C SER A 11 23.10 22.20 39.48
N PHE A 12 23.69 22.25 38.29
CA PHE A 12 23.73 23.44 37.44
C PHE A 12 22.30 23.77 36.99
N LEU A 13 21.64 24.69 37.68
CA LEU A 13 20.45 25.38 37.19
C LEU A 13 20.92 26.60 36.38
N PHE A 14 20.91 26.47 35.05
CA PHE A 14 20.88 27.62 34.16
C PHE A 14 19.53 28.32 34.35
N GLY A 15 19.49 29.28 35.26
CA GLY A 15 18.40 30.25 35.34
C GLY A 15 18.50 31.18 34.13
N ILE A 16 17.68 30.93 33.11
CA ILE A 16 17.35 31.94 32.11
C ILE A 16 16.58 33.02 32.87
N CYS A 17 17.23 34.16 33.06
CA CYS A 17 16.63 35.35 33.61
C CYS A 17 15.73 35.93 32.50
N ASP A 18 14.49 35.43 32.39
CA ASP A 18 13.44 36.10 31.64
C ASP A 18 13.10 37.38 32.39
N ALA A 19 13.82 38.45 32.07
CA ALA A 19 13.41 39.79 32.39
C ALA A 19 12.07 40.03 31.69
N VAL A 20 10.99 39.90 32.45
CA VAL A 20 9.64 40.30 32.05
C VAL A 20 9.65 41.82 31.92
N THR A 21 10.13 42.33 30.80
CA THR A 21 9.71 43.63 30.30
C THR A 21 8.22 43.49 30.01
N GLY A 22 7.38 44.22 30.74
CA GLY A 22 5.95 44.28 30.49
C GLY A 22 5.65 44.92 29.13
N SER A 23 5.88 44.18 28.04
CA SER A 23 5.47 44.57 26.70
C SER A 23 3.95 44.56 26.67
N ARG A 24 3.35 45.70 26.35
CA ARG A 24 1.90 45.78 26.11
C ARG A 24 1.54 44.78 25.02
N VAL A 25 0.64 43.85 25.34
CA VAL A 25 0.21 42.79 24.41
C VAL A 25 -0.92 43.35 23.55
N TYR A 26 -0.59 43.72 22.32
CA TYR A 26 -1.59 44.07 21.31
C TYR A 26 -2.10 42.79 20.61
N PRO A 27 -3.30 42.81 20.01
CA PRO A 27 -3.82 41.70 19.22
C PRO A 27 -2.84 41.25 18.13
N ALA A 28 -2.76 39.95 17.85
CA ALA A 28 -1.81 39.39 16.88
C ALA A 28 -2.04 39.86 15.42
N ASN A 29 -3.24 40.34 15.12
CA ASN A 29 -3.63 40.92 13.85
C ASN A 29 -3.30 42.42 13.73
N GLU A 30 -2.74 43.06 14.76
CA GLU A 30 -2.36 44.47 14.74
C GLU A 30 -0.84 44.65 14.78
N VAL A 31 -0.32 45.51 13.91
CA VAL A 31 1.09 45.89 13.90
C VAL A 31 1.20 47.40 14.12
N THR A 32 1.78 47.77 15.27
CA THR A 32 1.94 49.16 15.67
C THR A 32 3.06 49.84 14.89
N LEU A 33 2.74 50.98 14.26
CA LEU A 33 3.67 51.87 13.57
C LEU A 33 4.15 53.02 14.48
N LEU A 34 3.28 53.52 15.36
CA LEU A 34 3.58 54.54 16.36
C LEU A 34 2.75 54.26 17.62
N ASP A 35 3.34 54.42 18.80
CA ASP A 35 2.63 54.44 20.08
C ASP A 35 3.28 55.48 20.99
N SER A 36 2.59 56.61 21.19
CA SER A 36 3.12 57.74 21.95
C SER A 36 3.41 57.41 23.42
N ARG A 37 2.76 56.38 23.98
CA ARG A 37 2.99 55.94 25.37
C ARG A 37 4.17 54.98 25.50
N SER A 38 4.67 54.43 24.40
CA SER A 38 5.83 53.53 24.40
C SER A 38 7.17 54.30 24.39
N VAL A 39 7.13 55.59 24.05
CA VAL A 39 8.30 56.47 23.98
C VAL A 39 8.66 56.93 25.40
N GLN A 40 9.82 56.51 25.92
CA GLN A 40 10.26 56.83 27.30
C GLN A 40 10.93 58.23 27.42
N GLY A 41 11.20 58.90 26.30
CA GLY A 41 11.81 60.24 26.24
C GLY A 41 10.81 61.35 25.90
N GLU A 42 11.31 62.47 25.38
CA GLU A 42 10.45 63.50 24.74
C GLU A 42 9.82 62.90 23.47
N LEU A 43 8.53 63.19 23.25
CA LEU A 43 7.84 62.78 22.01
C LEU A 43 8.39 63.52 20.79
N GLY A 44 8.93 64.73 20.99
CA GLY A 44 9.65 65.49 19.96
C GLY A 44 8.77 66.03 18.83
N TRP A 45 7.44 66.03 19.00
CA TRP A 45 6.52 66.48 17.97
C TRP A 45 6.61 67.99 17.77
N ILE A 46 6.39 68.42 16.53
CA ILE A 46 6.54 69.83 16.14
C ILE A 46 5.21 70.55 16.38
N ALA A 47 5.23 71.60 17.21
CA ALA A 47 4.10 72.50 17.41
C ALA A 47 4.24 73.79 16.58
N SER A 48 3.12 74.32 16.10
CA SER A 48 3.04 75.63 15.43
C SER A 48 1.76 76.35 15.87
N PRO A 49 1.85 77.47 16.61
CA PRO A 49 3.08 78.12 17.09
C PRO A 49 3.87 77.24 18.07
N LEU A 50 5.18 77.51 18.21
CA LEU A 50 6.07 76.76 19.11
C LEU A 50 5.75 76.95 20.59
N GLU A 51 5.20 78.11 20.96
CA GLU A 51 4.77 78.44 22.31
C GLU A 51 3.36 79.01 22.27
N GLY A 52 2.58 78.76 23.33
CA GLY A 52 1.23 79.28 23.46
C GLY A 52 0.21 78.55 22.59
N GLY A 53 0.53 77.35 22.12
CA GLY A 53 -0.36 76.44 21.39
C GLY A 53 -0.43 75.09 22.09
N TRP A 54 0.01 74.04 21.41
CA TRP A 54 0.14 72.70 22.00
C TRP A 54 1.38 72.62 22.89
N GLU A 55 1.17 72.31 24.16
CA GLU A 55 2.22 72.20 25.17
C GLU A 55 2.40 70.75 25.61
N GLU A 56 3.65 70.29 25.71
CA GLU A 56 3.96 68.93 26.19
C GLU A 56 3.93 68.87 27.73
N VAL A 57 3.11 68.00 28.29
CA VAL A 57 2.91 67.83 29.73
C VAL A 57 3.04 66.37 30.13
N SER A 58 3.64 66.11 31.30
CA SER A 58 3.71 64.76 31.87
C SER A 58 2.49 64.47 32.74
N ILE A 59 1.78 63.39 32.44
CA ILE A 59 0.63 62.90 33.21
C ILE A 59 0.95 61.50 33.71
N MET A 60 0.37 61.08 34.84
CA MET A 60 0.49 59.71 35.34
C MET A 60 -0.63 58.86 34.76
N ASP A 61 -0.29 57.72 34.14
CA ASP A 61 -1.29 56.77 33.67
C ASP A 61 -1.93 55.98 34.83
N GLU A 62 -2.95 55.16 34.55
CA GLU A 62 -3.64 54.29 35.53
C GLU A 62 -2.69 53.35 36.30
N LYS A 63 -1.49 53.09 35.76
CA LYS A 63 -0.46 52.24 36.36
C LYS A 63 0.64 53.06 37.05
N ASN A 64 0.42 54.35 37.26
CA ASN A 64 1.39 55.31 37.81
C ASN A 64 2.69 55.41 37.00
N THR A 65 2.64 55.16 35.70
CA THR A 65 3.75 55.39 34.78
C THR A 65 3.63 56.82 34.24
N PRO A 66 4.69 57.64 34.31
CA PRO A 66 4.67 58.95 33.68
C PRO A 66 4.58 58.77 32.16
N ILE A 67 3.51 59.29 31.57
CA ILE A 67 3.29 59.37 30.13
C ILE A 67 3.39 60.82 29.67
N ARG A 68 3.98 61.03 28.50
CA ARG A 68 4.01 62.34 27.84
C ARG A 68 2.72 62.55 27.04
N THR A 69 2.15 63.72 27.21
CA THR A 69 0.86 64.13 26.62
C THR A 69 1.00 65.52 26.04
N TYR A 70 0.11 65.89 25.12
CA TYR A 70 0.04 67.26 24.59
C TYR A 70 -1.29 67.88 24.97
N GLN A 71 -1.30 69.12 25.44
CA GLN A 71 -2.53 69.83 25.79
C GLN A 71 -2.57 71.25 25.23
N VAL A 72 -3.77 71.75 24.97
CA VAL A 72 -4.05 73.14 24.58
C VAL A 72 -5.41 73.56 25.13
N CYS A 73 -5.53 74.79 25.61
CA CYS A 73 -6.77 75.31 26.20
C CYS A 73 -6.92 76.82 26.02
N ASN A 74 -6.78 77.30 24.78
CA ASN A 74 -6.85 78.73 24.43
C ASN A 74 -8.27 79.17 24.08
N VAL A 75 -9.23 78.83 24.94
CA VAL A 75 -10.67 78.99 24.70
C VAL A 75 -11.17 80.45 24.70
N MET A 76 -10.37 81.39 25.23
CA MET A 76 -10.73 82.81 25.32
C MET A 76 -10.41 83.60 24.04
N GLU A 77 -9.59 83.04 23.16
CA GLU A 77 -9.12 83.73 21.96
C GLU A 77 -10.15 83.66 20.82
N PRO A 78 -10.39 84.75 20.07
CA PRO A 78 -11.44 84.82 19.07
C PRO A 78 -11.21 83.91 17.85
N SER A 79 -9.95 83.59 17.55
CA SER A 79 -9.56 82.65 16.50
C SER A 79 -8.31 81.90 16.92
N GLN A 80 -8.29 80.58 16.72
CA GLN A 80 -7.13 79.73 17.00
C GLN A 80 -6.80 78.86 15.79
N ASN A 81 -5.51 78.56 15.62
CA ASN A 81 -4.99 77.67 14.58
C ASN A 81 -3.73 76.96 15.10
N ASN A 82 -3.88 76.13 16.13
CA ASN A 82 -2.77 75.49 16.82
C ASN A 82 -2.52 74.12 16.20
N TRP A 83 -1.38 73.95 15.53
CA TRP A 83 -0.98 72.69 14.90
C TRP A 83 0.02 71.93 15.77
N LEU A 84 -0.16 70.61 15.84
CA LEU A 84 0.78 69.66 16.40
C LEU A 84 1.00 68.55 15.38
N ARG A 85 2.24 68.29 14.99
CA ARG A 85 2.59 67.28 13.99
C ARG A 85 3.52 66.23 14.58
N THR A 86 3.19 64.97 14.33
CA THR A 86 4.07 63.84 14.69
C THR A 86 5.37 63.87 13.91
N ASP A 87 6.30 63.00 14.32
CA ASP A 87 7.40 62.59 13.46
C ASP A 87 6.91 61.78 12.25
N TRP A 88 7.83 61.52 11.32
CA TRP A 88 7.56 60.71 10.14
C TRP A 88 7.30 59.25 10.53
N ILE A 89 6.17 58.72 10.09
CA ILE A 89 5.74 57.35 10.36
C ILE A 89 5.92 56.54 9.08
N THR A 90 6.76 55.51 9.12
CA THR A 90 6.88 54.51 8.05
C THR A 90 5.55 53.78 7.89
N ARG A 91 5.07 53.61 6.64
CA ARG A 91 3.88 52.78 6.40
C ARG A 91 4.19 51.29 6.31
N GLU A 92 5.48 50.93 6.26
CA GLU A 92 5.93 49.57 5.96
C GLU A 92 5.27 49.03 4.68
N GLY A 93 4.53 47.93 4.76
CA GLY A 93 3.72 47.37 3.68
C GLY A 93 2.24 47.77 3.71
N ALA A 94 1.80 48.55 4.70
CA ALA A 94 0.41 48.89 4.91
C ALA A 94 -0.13 49.76 3.76
N GLN A 95 -1.29 49.39 3.21
CA GLN A 95 -2.06 50.27 2.34
C GLN A 95 -3.06 51.09 3.14
N ARG A 96 -3.53 50.57 4.28
CA ARG A 96 -4.42 51.27 5.19
C ARG A 96 -3.88 51.21 6.59
N VAL A 97 -4.05 52.31 7.29
CA VAL A 97 -3.58 52.50 8.65
C VAL A 97 -4.73 53.02 9.50
N TYR A 98 -4.78 52.56 10.74
CA TYR A 98 -5.71 52.95 11.79
C TYR A 98 -5.00 53.85 12.78
N ILE A 99 -5.71 54.88 13.23
CA ILE A 99 -5.24 55.91 14.14
C ILE A 99 -6.20 55.89 15.32
N GLU A 100 -5.74 55.36 16.45
CA GLU A 100 -6.43 55.38 17.73
C GLU A 100 -5.94 56.59 18.53
N ILE A 101 -6.87 57.45 18.94
CA ILE A 101 -6.59 58.65 19.71
C ILE A 101 -7.34 58.53 21.03
N LYS A 102 -6.61 58.65 22.14
CA LYS A 102 -7.20 58.77 23.47
C LYS A 102 -6.99 60.18 23.98
N PHE A 103 -8.06 60.87 24.36
CA PHE A 103 -8.01 62.26 24.73
C PHE A 103 -9.06 62.62 25.77
N THR A 104 -8.84 63.72 26.48
CA THR A 104 -9.82 64.33 27.38
C THR A 104 -10.24 65.67 26.81
N LEU A 105 -11.53 65.98 26.84
CA LEU A 105 -12.07 67.24 26.35
C LEU A 105 -12.97 67.87 27.42
N ARG A 106 -12.75 69.15 27.69
CA ARG A 106 -13.53 69.90 28.68
C ARG A 106 -14.73 70.57 28.02
N ASP A 107 -15.89 70.44 28.65
CA ASP A 107 -17.14 71.06 28.19
C ASP A 107 -17.04 72.60 28.22
N CYS A 108 -17.42 73.26 27.14
CA CYS A 108 -17.40 74.73 27.03
C CYS A 108 -18.32 75.42 28.04
N ASN A 109 -19.41 74.78 28.45
CA ASN A 109 -20.33 75.30 29.48
C ASN A 109 -19.69 75.33 30.87
N SER A 110 -18.64 74.54 31.10
CA SER A 110 -17.89 74.52 32.36
C SER A 110 -16.84 75.62 32.47
N LEU A 111 -16.71 76.46 31.44
CA LEU A 111 -15.73 77.52 31.33
C LEU A 111 -16.44 78.88 31.33
N PRO A 112 -16.12 79.79 32.26
CA PRO A 112 -16.79 81.09 32.33
C PRO A 112 -16.30 82.02 31.20
N GLY A 113 -17.23 82.64 30.47
CA GLY A 113 -16.92 83.74 29.54
C GLY A 113 -16.41 83.34 28.16
N VAL A 114 -16.58 82.07 27.74
CA VAL A 114 -16.03 81.54 26.47
C VAL A 114 -17.08 81.28 25.36
N MET A 115 -18.30 81.79 25.53
CA MET A 115 -19.38 81.54 24.57
C MET A 115 -19.08 82.20 23.22
N GLY A 116 -18.99 81.39 22.16
CA GLY A 116 -18.74 81.82 20.78
C GLY A 116 -17.31 81.54 20.29
N THR A 117 -16.33 81.47 21.18
CA THR A 117 -14.93 81.16 20.88
C THR A 117 -14.59 79.70 21.15
N CYS A 118 -15.11 79.13 22.24
CA CYS A 118 -14.84 77.74 22.63
C CYS A 118 -15.44 76.72 21.66
N LYS A 119 -14.67 75.66 21.39
CA LYS A 119 -15.06 74.51 20.57
C LYS A 119 -14.90 73.21 21.36
N GLU A 120 -15.70 72.21 21.01
CA GLU A 120 -15.63 70.86 21.60
C GLU A 120 -15.13 69.83 20.59
N THR A 121 -14.40 70.31 19.58
CA THR A 121 -13.85 69.50 18.50
C THR A 121 -12.46 69.97 18.11
N PHE A 122 -11.68 69.04 17.58
CA PHE A 122 -10.39 69.29 16.96
C PHE A 122 -10.33 68.55 15.62
N ASN A 123 -9.42 68.96 14.73
CA ASN A 123 -9.31 68.35 13.41
C ASN A 123 -8.09 67.43 13.35
N LEU A 124 -8.26 66.28 12.71
CA LEU A 124 -7.20 65.33 12.44
C LEU A 124 -6.80 65.39 10.96
N TYR A 125 -5.51 65.40 10.69
CA TYR A 125 -4.92 65.53 9.36
C TYR A 125 -3.81 64.49 9.12
N TYR A 126 -3.55 64.21 7.85
CA TYR A 126 -2.36 63.48 7.43
C TYR A 126 -1.75 64.03 6.14
N TYR A 127 -0.47 63.73 5.94
CA TYR A 127 0.25 64.03 4.71
C TYR A 127 1.25 62.92 4.39
N GLU A 128 1.16 62.36 3.18
CA GLU A 128 2.11 61.36 2.69
C GLU A 128 3.40 62.00 2.15
N SER A 129 4.55 61.55 2.64
CA SER A 129 5.87 62.00 2.20
C SER A 129 6.88 60.87 2.15
N ASP A 130 7.75 60.90 1.15
CA ASP A 130 8.94 60.06 1.09
C ASP A 130 10.12 60.67 1.88
N ASN A 131 9.98 61.91 2.36
CA ASN A 131 10.98 62.61 3.14
C ASN A 131 10.70 62.48 4.64
N ASP A 132 11.63 61.85 5.36
CA ASP A 132 11.58 61.57 6.79
C ASP A 132 12.07 62.74 7.67
N LYS A 133 12.59 63.81 7.06
CA LYS A 133 13.29 64.91 7.77
C LYS A 133 12.65 66.28 7.56
N GLU A 134 11.33 66.33 7.39
CA GLU A 134 10.64 67.61 7.22
C GLU A 134 10.62 68.41 8.53
N ARG A 135 11.24 69.60 8.53
CA ARG A 135 11.42 70.42 9.74
C ARG A 135 10.23 71.29 10.13
N PHE A 136 9.37 71.65 9.17
CA PHE A 136 8.30 72.62 9.39
C PHE A 136 6.95 72.07 8.93
N ILE A 137 5.87 72.50 9.58
CA ILE A 137 4.50 72.17 9.19
C ILE A 137 4.12 73.03 7.97
N ARG A 138 3.66 72.37 6.89
CA ARG A 138 3.15 73.03 5.68
C ARG A 138 1.65 72.75 5.56
N GLU A 139 0.84 73.63 6.13
CA GLU A 139 -0.62 73.44 6.27
C GLU A 139 -1.32 73.06 4.95
N SER A 140 -0.89 73.62 3.81
CA SER A 140 -1.51 73.36 2.50
C SER A 140 -1.33 71.94 1.95
N GLN A 141 -0.41 71.15 2.51
CA GLN A 141 -0.12 69.79 2.06
C GLN A 141 -0.92 68.73 2.81
N PHE A 142 -1.52 69.09 3.95
CA PHE A 142 -2.26 68.17 4.79
C PHE A 142 -3.68 67.96 4.27
N ALA A 143 -4.07 66.70 4.14
CA ALA A 143 -5.45 66.30 3.88
C ALA A 143 -6.17 66.07 5.22
N LYS A 144 -7.38 66.63 5.35
CA LYS A 144 -8.22 66.44 6.55
C LYS A 144 -8.76 65.01 6.55
N ILE A 145 -8.57 64.30 7.66
CA ILE A 145 -9.17 62.98 7.91
C ILE A 145 -10.60 63.18 8.39
N ASP A 146 -10.75 63.84 9.54
CA ASP A 146 -12.05 64.06 10.17
C ASP A 146 -12.00 65.20 11.20
N THR A 147 -13.17 65.63 11.64
CA THR A 147 -13.36 66.46 12.83
C THR A 147 -13.69 65.56 14.00
N ILE A 148 -12.81 65.48 15.00
CA ILE A 148 -12.97 64.61 16.16
C ILE A 148 -13.75 65.37 17.24
N ALA A 149 -14.82 64.74 17.73
CA ALA A 149 -15.61 65.18 18.86
C ALA A 149 -15.46 64.17 20.01
N ALA A 150 -15.73 64.60 21.24
CA ALA A 150 -15.81 63.70 22.38
C ALA A 150 -17.20 63.08 22.49
N ASP A 151 -17.28 61.78 22.76
CA ASP A 151 -18.51 61.11 23.18
C ASP A 151 -18.94 61.58 24.57
N GLU A 152 -17.97 61.78 25.47
CA GLU A 152 -18.20 62.33 26.80
C GLU A 152 -17.23 63.49 27.12
N SER A 153 -17.78 64.65 27.46
CA SER A 153 -17.02 65.79 28.00
C SER A 153 -17.04 65.78 29.54
N PHE A 154 -15.99 66.36 30.16
CA PHE A 154 -15.94 66.54 31.61
C PHE A 154 -16.28 67.97 32.03
N THR A 155 -16.97 68.09 33.16
CA THR A 155 -17.47 69.34 33.74
C THR A 155 -16.74 69.68 35.04
N GLN A 156 -17.07 70.82 35.64
CA GLN A 156 -16.50 71.24 36.93
C GLN A 156 -16.83 70.26 38.08
N VAL A 157 -17.91 69.48 37.96
CA VAL A 157 -18.30 68.46 38.94
C VAL A 157 -17.35 67.26 38.86
N ASP A 158 -17.04 66.80 37.65
CA ASP A 158 -16.15 65.65 37.42
C ASP A 158 -14.70 65.93 37.91
N ILE A 159 -14.27 67.19 37.85
CA ILE A 159 -12.97 67.64 38.40
C ILE A 159 -12.96 67.55 39.94
N GLY A 160 -14.09 67.84 40.59
CA GLY A 160 -14.25 67.71 42.04
C GLY A 160 -14.13 66.26 42.52
N ASP A 161 -14.61 65.32 41.70
CA ASP A 161 -14.58 63.88 41.97
C ASP A 161 -13.30 63.18 41.45
N ARG A 162 -12.37 63.93 40.84
CA ARG A 162 -11.15 63.42 40.17
C ARG A 162 -11.43 62.41 39.05
N ILE A 163 -12.58 62.52 38.40
CA ILE A 163 -12.98 61.65 37.30
C ILE A 163 -12.53 62.31 36.00
N MET A 164 -11.47 61.77 35.40
CA MET A 164 -11.07 62.15 34.04
C MET A 164 -11.78 61.24 33.04
N LYS A 165 -12.63 61.83 32.19
CA LYS A 165 -13.32 61.09 31.12
C LYS A 165 -12.42 60.96 29.91
N LEU A 166 -11.91 59.75 29.70
CA LEU A 166 -11.03 59.42 28.59
C LEU A 166 -11.85 58.96 27.38
N ASN A 167 -11.86 59.76 26.33
CA ASN A 167 -12.47 59.43 25.04
C ASN A 167 -11.50 58.60 24.22
N THR A 168 -12.00 57.64 23.44
CA THR A 168 -11.20 56.84 22.49
C THR A 168 -11.85 56.87 21.12
N GLU A 169 -11.15 57.45 20.15
CA GLU A 169 -11.63 57.57 18.77
C GLU A 169 -10.69 56.84 17.82
N ILE A 170 -11.24 56.07 16.89
CA ILE A 170 -10.47 55.36 15.86
C ILE A 170 -10.87 55.90 14.49
N ARG A 171 -9.89 56.29 13.68
CA ARG A 171 -10.08 56.64 12.27
C ARG A 171 -9.09 55.88 11.42
N ASP A 172 -9.43 55.65 10.16
CA ASP A 172 -8.53 55.01 9.20
C ASP A 172 -8.26 55.89 7.99
N VAL A 173 -7.09 55.68 7.39
CA VAL A 173 -6.64 56.35 6.16
C VAL A 173 -6.03 55.34 5.20
N GLY A 174 -6.30 55.54 3.91
CA GLY A 174 -5.74 54.75 2.83
C GLY A 174 -6.53 54.96 1.52
N PRO A 175 -6.03 54.41 0.40
CA PRO A 175 -4.77 53.69 0.26
C PRO A 175 -3.54 54.60 0.29
N LEU A 176 -2.60 54.34 1.21
CA LEU A 176 -1.30 55.00 1.27
C LEU A 176 -0.36 54.42 0.20
N SER A 177 0.38 55.31 -0.45
CA SER A 177 1.23 55.02 -1.60
C SER A 177 2.72 55.34 -1.37
N LYS A 178 3.04 56.39 -0.61
CA LYS A 178 4.43 56.83 -0.35
C LYS A 178 5.10 56.03 0.76
N LYS A 179 6.40 56.20 1.00
CA LYS A 179 7.14 55.42 2.02
C LYS A 179 6.63 55.63 3.46
N GLY A 180 6.03 56.79 3.73
CA GLY A 180 5.47 57.10 5.05
C GLY A 180 4.61 58.35 5.02
N PHE A 181 4.22 58.78 6.20
CA PHE A 181 3.29 59.90 6.37
C PHE A 181 3.50 60.60 7.71
N TYR A 182 3.01 61.82 7.80
CA TYR A 182 2.91 62.59 9.04
C TYR A 182 1.45 62.68 9.46
N LEU A 183 1.18 62.62 10.77
CA LEU A 183 -0.12 63.01 11.33
C LEU A 183 -0.04 64.40 11.91
N ALA A 184 -1.13 65.14 11.83
CA ALA A 184 -1.24 66.44 12.46
C ALA A 184 -2.61 66.64 13.12
N PHE A 185 -2.59 67.37 14.23
CA PHE A 185 -3.74 67.72 15.05
C PHE A 185 -3.87 69.24 15.02
N GLN A 186 -5.04 69.74 14.64
CA GLN A 186 -5.32 71.16 14.60
C GLN A 186 -6.40 71.49 15.63
N ASP A 187 -6.05 72.36 16.56
CA ASP A 187 -6.98 72.97 17.49
C ASP A 187 -7.43 74.35 16.99
N VAL A 188 -8.73 74.61 17.10
CA VAL A 188 -9.42 75.83 16.66
C VAL A 188 -10.16 76.53 17.81
N GLY A 189 -9.83 76.20 19.06
CA GLY A 189 -10.39 76.83 20.26
C GLY A 189 -10.99 75.86 21.28
N ALA A 190 -10.52 74.62 21.32
CA ALA A 190 -10.91 73.61 22.29
C ALA A 190 -10.02 73.60 23.53
N CYS A 191 -10.51 72.97 24.60
CA CYS A 191 -9.72 72.66 25.78
C CYS A 191 -9.51 71.14 25.84
N ILE A 192 -8.39 70.68 25.28
CA ILE A 192 -8.12 69.28 24.99
C ILE A 192 -6.75 68.85 25.54
N ALA A 193 -6.66 67.61 26.00
CA ALA A 193 -5.40 66.92 26.23
C ALA A 193 -5.35 65.58 25.48
N LEU A 194 -4.37 65.40 24.61
CA LEU A 194 -4.04 64.17 23.90
C LEU A 194 -3.25 63.24 24.84
N VAL A 195 -3.90 62.19 25.32
CA VAL A 195 -3.35 61.24 26.29
C VAL A 195 -2.59 60.10 25.58
N SER A 196 -3.03 59.68 24.40
CA SER A 196 -2.23 58.81 23.53
C SER A 196 -2.64 58.85 22.08
N VAL A 197 -1.65 58.66 21.22
CA VAL A 197 -1.85 58.38 19.80
C VAL A 197 -1.17 57.06 19.50
N ARG A 198 -1.96 56.11 19.00
CA ARG A 198 -1.47 54.82 18.51
C ARG A 198 -1.85 54.69 17.04
N VAL A 199 -0.87 54.41 16.22
CA VAL A 199 -1.01 54.22 14.78
C VAL A 199 -0.63 52.78 14.48
N PHE A 200 -1.49 52.04 13.80
CA PHE A 200 -1.27 50.62 13.53
C PHE A 200 -1.96 50.21 12.24
N TYR A 201 -1.51 49.11 11.63
CA TYR A 201 -2.24 48.49 10.53
C TYR A 201 -2.65 47.08 10.89
N LYS A 202 -3.60 46.52 10.13
CA LYS A 202 -4.10 45.17 10.35
C LYS A 202 -3.44 44.18 9.39
N LYS A 203 -3.24 42.96 9.86
CA LYS A 203 -2.79 41.81 9.06
C LYS A 203 -3.53 40.55 9.48
N CYS A 204 -3.71 39.63 8.55
CA CYS A 204 -4.08 38.27 8.90
C CYS A 204 -2.82 37.51 9.33
N PRO A 205 -2.78 36.97 10.56
CA PRO A 205 -1.58 36.33 11.09
C PRO A 205 -1.31 34.97 10.43
N LEU A 206 -0.05 34.55 10.45
CA LEU A 206 0.40 33.24 9.99
C LEU A 206 -0.46 32.13 10.61
N THR A 207 -1.07 31.29 9.77
CA THR A 207 -1.89 30.17 10.23
C THR A 207 -1.74 28.96 9.34
N VAL A 208 -2.10 27.78 9.86
CA VAL A 208 -2.15 26.54 9.10
C VAL A 208 -3.58 26.02 9.11
N ARG A 209 -4.16 25.82 7.92
CA ARG A 209 -5.52 25.30 7.72
C ARG A 209 -5.51 24.26 6.62
N ASN A 210 -6.18 23.13 6.84
CA ASN A 210 -6.23 22.01 5.89
C ASN A 210 -4.85 21.58 5.38
N LEU A 211 -3.86 21.51 6.28
CA LEU A 211 -2.45 21.19 5.98
C LEU A 211 -1.77 22.17 4.98
N ALA A 212 -2.30 23.38 4.83
CA ALA A 212 -1.68 24.46 4.08
C ALA A 212 -1.35 25.63 5.02
N GLN A 213 -0.14 26.15 4.90
CA GLN A 213 0.36 27.32 5.61
C GLN A 213 0.03 28.58 4.82
N PHE A 214 -0.55 29.56 5.51
CA PHE A 214 -0.91 30.88 4.97
C PHE A 214 -0.08 31.94 5.69
N PRO A 215 0.78 32.70 4.97
CA PRO A 215 1.70 33.66 5.55
C PRO A 215 1.00 34.88 6.17
N ASP A 216 1.72 35.61 7.02
CA ASP A 216 1.32 36.95 7.46
C ASP A 216 0.96 37.81 6.24
N THR A 217 -0.29 38.24 6.15
CA THR A 217 -0.80 38.97 4.98
C THR A 217 -1.39 40.30 5.42
N VAL A 218 -0.86 41.40 4.87
CA VAL A 218 -1.37 42.75 5.11
C VAL A 218 -2.75 42.91 4.47
N THR A 219 -3.68 43.54 5.19
CA THR A 219 -5.04 43.80 4.66
C THR A 219 -5.01 44.72 3.45
N GLY A 220 -6.02 44.62 2.58
CA GLY A 220 -6.16 45.48 1.40
C GLY A 220 -6.47 46.94 1.74
N ALA A 221 -6.65 47.75 0.69
CA ALA A 221 -6.93 49.19 0.78
C ALA A 221 -8.28 49.54 1.42
N ASP A 222 -9.36 48.85 1.01
CA ASP A 222 -10.75 49.25 1.31
C ASP A 222 -11.39 48.45 2.45
N THR A 223 -12.37 48.99 3.18
CA THR A 223 -12.95 48.36 4.41
C THR A 223 -13.69 47.05 4.13
N SER A 224 -14.01 46.82 2.86
CA SER A 224 -14.59 45.59 2.33
C SER A 224 -13.61 44.78 1.48
N SER A 225 -12.31 45.12 1.46
CA SER A 225 -11.33 44.43 0.64
C SER A 225 -11.09 43.00 1.11
N LEU A 226 -11.02 42.07 0.16
CA LEU A 226 -10.60 40.69 0.40
C LEU A 226 -9.33 40.41 -0.39
N VAL A 227 -8.25 40.06 0.30
CA VAL A 227 -6.99 39.68 -0.33
C VAL A 227 -6.95 38.16 -0.47
N GLU A 228 -6.95 37.65 -1.71
CA GLU A 228 -6.78 36.22 -1.97
C GLU A 228 -5.34 35.80 -1.68
N VAL A 229 -5.19 34.75 -0.88
CA VAL A 229 -3.89 34.17 -0.52
C VAL A 229 -3.90 32.69 -0.85
N ARG A 230 -2.94 32.28 -1.68
CA ARG A 230 -2.66 30.87 -1.96
C ARG A 230 -1.82 30.30 -0.82
N GLY A 231 -2.29 29.22 -0.20
CA GLY A 231 -1.57 28.49 0.82
C GLY A 231 -0.43 27.66 0.23
N SER A 232 0.58 27.37 1.04
CA SER A 232 1.64 26.42 0.72
C SER A 232 1.46 25.17 1.55
N CYS A 233 1.41 24.00 0.91
CA CYS A 233 1.28 22.74 1.64
C CYS A 233 2.43 22.56 2.64
N VAL A 234 2.12 22.07 3.84
CA VAL A 234 3.12 21.81 4.88
C VAL A 234 4.11 20.72 4.43
N ASN A 235 5.28 20.64 5.05
CA ASN A 235 6.26 19.61 4.74
C ASN A 235 5.64 18.20 4.85
N ASN A 236 6.03 17.31 3.93
CA ASN A 236 5.52 15.94 3.82
C ASN A 236 4.02 15.84 3.53
N SER A 237 3.48 16.82 2.81
CA SER A 237 2.12 16.78 2.27
C SER A 237 2.08 17.13 0.79
N GLU A 238 1.02 16.72 0.11
CA GLU A 238 0.77 16.97 -1.30
C GLU A 238 -0.54 17.74 -1.50
N GLU A 239 -0.57 18.61 -2.53
CA GLU A 239 -1.75 19.39 -2.90
C GLU A 239 -2.80 18.44 -3.52
N LYS A 240 -3.97 18.32 -2.90
CA LYS A 240 -5.12 17.62 -3.49
C LYS A 240 -5.97 18.61 -4.31
N ASP A 241 -6.34 19.70 -3.66
CA ASP A 241 -7.08 20.81 -4.23
C ASP A 241 -6.37 22.11 -3.82
N VAL A 242 -6.19 23.06 -4.75
CA VAL A 242 -5.40 24.28 -4.53
C VAL A 242 -5.87 25.02 -3.26
N PRO A 243 -5.05 25.10 -2.20
CA PRO A 243 -5.46 25.72 -0.96
C PRO A 243 -5.49 27.24 -1.09
N LYS A 244 -6.63 27.85 -0.78
CA LYS A 244 -6.86 29.29 -0.85
C LYS A 244 -7.64 29.78 0.36
N MET A 245 -7.30 30.99 0.81
CA MET A 245 -8.01 31.72 1.86
C MET A 245 -8.09 33.20 1.50
N TYR A 246 -9.05 33.90 2.08
CA TYR A 246 -9.19 35.34 1.91
C TYR A 246 -8.90 36.04 3.23
N CYS A 247 -8.00 37.03 3.19
CA CYS A 247 -7.72 37.90 4.33
C CYS A 247 -8.69 39.10 4.30
N GLY A 248 -9.51 39.23 5.34
CA GLY A 248 -10.46 40.32 5.53
C GLY A 248 -9.80 41.61 6.00
N ALA A 249 -10.46 42.75 5.77
CA ALA A 249 -9.97 44.07 6.17
C ALA A 249 -9.82 44.28 7.69
N ASP A 250 -10.49 43.46 8.49
CA ASP A 250 -10.40 43.40 9.95
C ASP A 250 -9.22 42.56 10.46
N GLY A 251 -8.45 41.94 9.56
CA GLY A 251 -7.33 41.06 9.89
C GLY A 251 -7.76 39.62 10.21
N GLU A 252 -9.01 39.26 9.89
CA GLU A 252 -9.51 37.89 10.08
C GLU A 252 -9.42 37.07 8.79
N TRP A 253 -9.16 35.78 8.97
CA TRP A 253 -9.14 34.81 7.89
C TRP A 253 -10.56 34.29 7.62
N LEU A 254 -10.99 34.36 6.36
CA LEU A 254 -12.26 33.78 5.92
C LEU A 254 -12.14 32.27 5.62
N VAL A 255 -13.26 31.66 5.23
CA VAL A 255 -13.39 30.22 5.02
C VAL A 255 -12.34 29.69 4.00
N PRO A 256 -11.56 28.66 4.37
CA PRO A 256 -10.59 28.05 3.46
C PRO A 256 -11.26 27.19 2.38
N ILE A 257 -10.64 27.18 1.20
CA ILE A 257 -11.01 26.36 0.05
C ILE A 257 -9.80 25.51 -0.32
N GLY A 258 -10.01 24.25 -0.66
CA GLY A 258 -8.94 23.31 -0.98
C GLY A 258 -8.21 22.77 0.26
N ASN A 259 -7.33 21.80 0.03
CA ASN A 259 -6.62 21.11 1.08
C ASN A 259 -5.36 20.40 0.55
N CYS A 260 -4.43 20.16 1.46
CA CYS A 260 -3.32 19.24 1.26
C CYS A 260 -3.60 17.92 1.98
N LEU A 261 -2.90 16.85 1.60
CA LEU A 261 -2.96 15.55 2.25
C LEU A 261 -1.56 15.13 2.67
N CYS A 262 -1.41 14.59 3.88
CA CYS A 262 -0.12 14.03 4.29
C CYS A 262 0.29 12.87 3.39
N ASN A 263 1.56 12.83 3.00
CA ASN A 263 2.15 11.79 2.16
C ASN A 263 2.02 10.41 2.81
N ALA A 264 2.27 9.37 2.02
CA ALA A 264 2.40 8.01 2.56
C ALA A 264 3.41 7.98 3.71
N GLY A 265 3.10 7.19 4.74
CA GLY A 265 3.87 7.15 5.98
C GLY A 265 3.67 8.33 6.93
N HIS A 266 2.81 9.32 6.64
CA HIS A 266 2.61 10.48 7.51
C HIS A 266 1.13 10.72 7.86
N GLU A 267 0.85 11.12 9.10
CA GLU A 267 -0.48 11.50 9.57
C GLU A 267 -0.53 12.96 10.04
N GLU A 268 -1.71 13.57 9.93
CA GLU A 268 -1.94 14.91 10.44
C GLU A 268 -1.96 14.91 11.96
N ARG A 269 -1.11 15.72 12.58
CA ARG A 269 -1.15 16.03 14.01
C ARG A 269 -0.75 17.48 14.22
N ASN A 270 -1.62 18.26 14.88
CA ASN A 270 -1.41 19.67 15.20
C ASN A 270 -1.09 20.57 13.99
N GLY A 271 -1.68 20.28 12.82
CA GLY A 271 -1.43 21.05 11.58
C GLY A 271 -0.12 20.69 10.87
N GLU A 272 0.59 19.66 11.32
CA GLU A 272 1.79 19.13 10.68
C GLU A 272 1.58 17.70 10.22
N CYS A 273 2.33 17.28 9.19
CA CYS A 273 2.39 15.88 8.77
C CYS A 273 3.55 15.19 9.47
N GLN A 274 3.22 14.45 10.52
CA GLN A 274 4.19 13.70 11.33
C GLN A 274 4.29 12.26 10.83
N ALA A 275 5.50 11.71 10.88
CA ALA A 275 5.74 10.34 10.46
C ALA A 275 4.95 9.35 11.34
N CYS A 276 4.44 8.28 10.74
CA CYS A 276 3.79 7.19 11.46
C CYS A 276 4.73 6.62 12.51
N LYS A 277 4.22 6.40 13.73
CA LYS A 277 4.98 5.78 14.81
C LYS A 277 5.41 4.35 14.46
N ILE A 278 6.46 3.85 15.12
CA ILE A 278 6.88 2.45 15.03
C ILE A 278 5.70 1.51 15.34
N GLY A 279 5.52 0.48 14.52
CA GLY A 279 4.37 -0.44 14.57
C GLY A 279 3.11 0.06 13.85
N TYR A 280 3.14 1.26 13.28
CA TYR A 280 2.11 1.82 12.44
C TYR A 280 2.63 2.06 11.02
N TYR A 281 1.71 2.18 10.07
CA TYR A 281 2.02 2.48 8.67
C TYR A 281 0.89 3.26 8.02
N LYS A 282 1.17 3.90 6.89
CA LYS A 282 0.18 4.53 6.01
C LYS A 282 0.58 4.30 4.56
N ALA A 283 -0.21 3.53 3.82
CA ALA A 283 0.17 3.06 2.49
C ALA A 283 0.01 4.12 1.41
N LEU A 284 -1.10 4.87 1.46
CA LEU A 284 -1.45 5.88 0.47
C LEU A 284 -1.66 7.23 1.15
N SER A 285 -1.40 8.34 0.46
CA SER A 285 -1.68 9.69 0.96
C SER A 285 -3.17 9.93 1.23
N THR A 286 -4.03 9.27 0.46
CA THR A 286 -5.50 9.29 0.59
C THR A 286 -6.01 8.61 1.86
N ASP A 287 -5.18 7.81 2.52
CA ASP A 287 -5.55 7.19 3.80
C ASP A 287 -5.66 8.28 4.88
N ALA A 288 -6.67 8.17 5.76
CA ALA A 288 -6.96 9.22 6.73
C ALA A 288 -5.87 9.40 7.80
N ALA A 289 -5.33 8.30 8.33
CA ALA A 289 -4.37 8.30 9.43
C ALA A 289 -3.51 7.03 9.40
N CYS A 290 -2.47 6.98 10.24
CA CYS A 290 -1.63 5.80 10.36
C CYS A 290 -2.42 4.65 11.00
N ALA A 291 -2.41 3.49 10.34
CA ALA A 291 -3.02 2.27 10.85
C ALA A 291 -1.97 1.41 11.56
N LYS A 292 -2.39 0.67 12.58
CA LYS A 292 -1.52 -0.33 13.22
C LYS A 292 -1.22 -1.45 12.22
N CYS A 293 0.01 -1.97 12.24
CA CYS A 293 0.37 -3.11 11.39
C CYS A 293 -0.58 -4.30 11.61
N PRO A 294 -1.09 -4.91 10.51
CA PRO A 294 -1.98 -6.05 10.60
C PRO A 294 -1.23 -7.29 11.13
N PRO A 295 -1.96 -8.35 11.56
CA PRO A 295 -1.36 -9.57 12.07
C PRO A 295 -0.26 -10.15 11.17
N HIS A 296 0.76 -10.73 11.81
CA HIS A 296 1.95 -11.31 11.19
C HIS A 296 2.79 -10.31 10.38
N SER A 297 2.73 -9.04 10.73
CA SER A 297 3.52 -7.98 10.11
C SER A 297 3.92 -6.91 11.12
N TYR A 298 5.01 -6.21 10.84
CA TYR A 298 5.56 -5.18 11.71
C TYR A 298 6.25 -4.06 10.90
N SER A 299 6.34 -2.87 11.47
CA SER A 299 7.17 -1.78 10.96
C SER A 299 8.20 -1.41 12.02
N VAL A 300 9.48 -1.45 11.64
CA VAL A 300 10.62 -1.13 12.53
C VAL A 300 11.00 0.35 12.51
N TRP A 301 10.62 1.07 11.45
CA TRP A 301 10.97 2.46 11.23
C TRP A 301 9.73 3.34 11.37
N GLU A 302 9.94 4.59 11.80
CA GLU A 302 8.93 5.62 11.65
C GLU A 302 8.71 5.94 10.16
N GLY A 303 7.53 6.45 9.83
CA GLY A 303 7.22 6.83 8.44
C GLY A 303 6.96 5.65 7.51
N ALA A 304 6.64 4.47 8.06
CA ALA A 304 6.47 3.27 7.25
C ALA A 304 5.27 3.37 6.30
N THR A 305 5.49 3.07 5.02
CA THR A 305 4.42 2.96 4.02
C THR A 305 3.83 1.55 3.94
N SER A 306 4.54 0.56 4.47
CA SER A 306 4.09 -0.82 4.52
C SER A 306 4.69 -1.53 5.74
N CYS A 307 4.02 -2.58 6.19
CA CYS A 307 4.52 -3.44 7.27
C CYS A 307 5.24 -4.64 6.66
N THR A 308 6.47 -4.90 7.09
CA THR A 308 7.24 -6.09 6.69
C THR A 308 6.60 -7.33 7.32
N CYS A 309 6.51 -8.43 6.57
CA CYS A 309 5.96 -9.67 7.09
C CYS A 309 6.92 -10.36 8.07
N ASP A 310 6.36 -11.04 9.06
CA ASP A 310 7.10 -11.94 9.95
C ASP A 310 7.73 -13.10 9.16
N ARG A 311 8.79 -13.70 9.72
CA ARG A 311 9.47 -14.85 9.11
C ARG A 311 8.49 -16.00 8.87
N GLY A 312 8.40 -16.45 7.61
CA GLY A 312 7.51 -17.54 7.19
C GLY A 312 6.09 -17.08 6.81
N PHE A 313 5.82 -15.77 6.86
CA PHE A 313 4.60 -15.15 6.38
C PHE A 313 4.88 -14.24 5.18
N PHE A 314 3.88 -14.11 4.32
CA PHE A 314 3.99 -13.45 3.02
C PHE A 314 2.67 -12.76 2.64
N ARG A 315 2.75 -11.82 1.70
CA ARG A 315 1.60 -11.26 0.97
C ARG A 315 1.73 -11.65 -0.50
N ALA A 316 0.60 -11.95 -1.12
CA ALA A 316 0.48 -12.11 -2.57
C ALA A 316 0.43 -10.73 -3.24
N ASP A 317 0.76 -10.70 -4.53
CA ASP A 317 0.92 -9.44 -5.28
C ASP A 317 -0.38 -8.61 -5.37
N ASN A 318 -1.54 -9.26 -5.25
CA ASN A 318 -2.87 -8.61 -5.32
C ASN A 318 -3.43 -8.21 -3.94
N ASP A 319 -2.72 -8.47 -2.84
CA ASP A 319 -3.24 -8.13 -1.52
C ASP A 319 -2.99 -6.65 -1.20
N ALA A 320 -3.97 -6.02 -0.55
CA ALA A 320 -3.76 -4.69 0.02
C ALA A 320 -2.74 -4.73 1.18
N ALA A 321 -2.01 -3.64 1.39
CA ALA A 321 -1.06 -3.52 2.51
C ALA A 321 -1.74 -3.67 3.90
N SER A 322 -3.05 -3.41 3.97
CA SER A 322 -3.88 -3.61 5.15
C SER A 322 -4.26 -5.05 5.45
N MET A 323 -4.10 -5.96 4.48
CA MET A 323 -4.31 -7.37 4.74
C MET A 323 -3.15 -7.95 5.57
N PRO A 324 -3.45 -8.88 6.50
CA PRO A 324 -2.43 -9.57 7.28
C PRO A 324 -1.51 -10.39 6.38
N CYS A 325 -0.27 -10.59 6.82
CA CYS A 325 0.57 -11.57 6.16
C CYS A 325 0.05 -12.98 6.48
N THR A 326 0.14 -13.85 5.49
CA THR A 326 -0.41 -15.21 5.51
C THR A 326 0.68 -16.22 5.22
N ARG A 327 0.42 -17.50 5.41
CA ARG A 327 1.42 -18.56 5.16
C ARG A 327 0.85 -19.64 4.24
N PRO A 328 1.70 -20.51 3.66
CA PRO A 328 1.21 -21.69 2.94
C PRO A 328 0.35 -22.59 3.87
N PRO A 329 -0.65 -23.30 3.32
CA PRO A 329 -1.51 -24.17 4.11
C PRO A 329 -0.76 -25.41 4.60
N SER A 330 -1.31 -26.12 5.60
CA SER A 330 -0.84 -27.46 5.94
C SER A 330 -1.25 -28.48 4.88
N ALA A 331 -0.73 -29.71 4.96
CA ALA A 331 -1.20 -30.81 4.13
C ALA A 331 -2.73 -31.03 4.24
N PRO A 332 -3.38 -31.48 3.16
CA PRO A 332 -4.75 -32.01 3.20
C PRO A 332 -4.88 -33.16 4.20
N LEU A 333 -6.07 -33.33 4.75
CA LEU A 333 -6.36 -34.37 5.73
C LEU A 333 -7.18 -35.51 5.11
N ASN A 334 -7.17 -36.68 5.75
CA ASN A 334 -8.03 -37.82 5.41
C ASN A 334 -8.00 -38.18 3.92
N LEU A 335 -6.81 -38.36 3.35
CA LEU A 335 -6.66 -38.81 1.98
C LEU A 335 -7.11 -40.27 1.86
N ILE A 336 -8.13 -40.50 1.05
CA ILE A 336 -8.72 -41.81 0.76
C ILE A 336 -8.61 -42.07 -0.74
N SER A 337 -8.31 -43.31 -1.09
CA SER A 337 -8.20 -43.77 -2.48
C SER A 337 -9.15 -44.93 -2.74
N ASN A 338 -9.91 -44.87 -3.82
CA ASN A 338 -10.68 -45.98 -4.37
C ASN A 338 -10.08 -46.38 -5.73
N VAL A 339 -9.72 -47.66 -5.87
CA VAL A 339 -8.86 -48.14 -6.95
C VAL A 339 -9.61 -49.14 -7.81
N ASN A 340 -9.53 -48.94 -9.13
CA ASN A 340 -10.02 -49.85 -10.16
C ASN A 340 -8.84 -50.41 -10.98
N GLU A 341 -9.13 -51.13 -12.07
CA GLU A 341 -8.14 -51.72 -12.97
C GLU A 341 -7.25 -50.67 -13.64
N THR A 342 -7.83 -49.57 -14.13
CA THR A 342 -7.12 -48.51 -14.87
C THR A 342 -7.44 -47.11 -14.35
N SER A 343 -8.16 -47.00 -13.23
CA SER A 343 -8.53 -45.72 -12.64
C SER A 343 -8.38 -45.69 -11.13
N VAL A 344 -8.13 -44.49 -10.60
CA VAL A 344 -8.03 -44.21 -9.17
C VAL A 344 -8.86 -42.97 -8.88
N ASN A 345 -9.80 -43.07 -7.94
CA ASN A 345 -10.54 -41.94 -7.42
C ASN A 345 -9.93 -41.54 -6.08
N LEU A 346 -9.48 -40.29 -5.97
CA LEU A 346 -8.93 -39.73 -4.75
C LEU A 346 -9.94 -38.76 -4.15
N GLU A 347 -10.10 -38.84 -2.83
CA GLU A 347 -10.90 -37.92 -2.03
C GLU A 347 -10.11 -37.52 -0.78
N TRP A 348 -10.17 -36.26 -0.41
CA TRP A 348 -9.51 -35.73 0.78
C TRP A 348 -10.40 -34.69 1.47
N SER A 349 -9.90 -34.16 2.58
CA SER A 349 -10.52 -33.07 3.32
C SER A 349 -9.59 -31.88 3.45
N SER A 350 -10.16 -30.71 3.75
CA SER A 350 -9.44 -29.45 3.85
C SER A 350 -8.28 -29.54 4.86
N PRO A 351 -7.16 -28.84 4.62
CA PRO A 351 -6.10 -28.68 5.59
C PRO A 351 -6.60 -28.19 6.94
N GLN A 352 -5.97 -28.64 8.03
CA GLN A 352 -6.23 -28.13 9.39
C GLN A 352 -5.94 -26.63 9.48
N ASN A 353 -4.86 -26.18 8.85
CA ASN A 353 -4.48 -24.78 8.79
C ASN A 353 -4.46 -24.30 7.35
N THR A 354 -5.34 -23.36 7.02
CA THR A 354 -5.43 -22.78 5.68
C THR A 354 -4.37 -21.71 5.39
N GLY A 355 -3.58 -21.35 6.40
CA GLY A 355 -2.62 -20.26 6.34
C GLY A 355 -3.25 -18.87 6.43
N GLY A 356 -4.55 -18.78 6.76
CA GLY A 356 -5.29 -17.52 6.89
C GLY A 356 -5.97 -17.05 5.60
N ARG A 357 -6.04 -17.90 4.57
CA ARG A 357 -6.71 -17.59 3.29
C ARG A 357 -7.83 -18.56 2.95
N GLN A 358 -8.69 -18.12 2.03
CA GLN A 358 -9.79 -18.91 1.46
C GLN A 358 -9.56 -19.29 -0.02
N ASP A 359 -8.49 -18.78 -0.63
CA ASP A 359 -8.13 -19.03 -2.04
C ASP A 359 -7.44 -20.39 -2.25
N ILE A 360 -7.60 -21.33 -1.32
CA ILE A 360 -6.99 -22.66 -1.36
C ILE A 360 -7.40 -23.38 -2.65
N SER A 361 -6.45 -24.11 -3.21
CA SER A 361 -6.63 -25.03 -4.32
C SER A 361 -5.70 -26.23 -4.16
N TYR A 362 -5.96 -27.29 -4.91
CA TYR A 362 -5.19 -28.53 -4.84
C TYR A 362 -4.53 -28.87 -6.16
N ASN A 363 -3.31 -29.40 -6.09
CA ASN A 363 -2.58 -29.92 -7.24
C ASN A 363 -2.25 -31.39 -7.00
N VAL A 364 -2.37 -32.22 -8.04
CA VAL A 364 -2.16 -33.66 -7.95
C VAL A 364 -0.92 -34.07 -8.73
N VAL A 365 0.05 -34.66 -8.05
CA VAL A 365 1.29 -35.18 -8.64
C VAL A 365 1.21 -36.70 -8.68
N CYS A 366 1.30 -37.26 -9.88
CA CYS A 366 1.29 -38.71 -10.11
C CYS A 366 2.71 -39.22 -10.37
N LYS A 367 3.10 -40.27 -9.63
CA LYS A 367 4.38 -40.96 -9.74
C LYS A 367 4.15 -42.45 -9.94
N LYS A 368 4.76 -43.04 -10.97
CA LYS A 368 4.82 -44.49 -11.17
C LYS A 368 6.08 -45.03 -10.51
N CYS A 369 5.92 -45.87 -9.48
CA CYS A 369 7.02 -46.41 -8.69
C CYS A 369 7.20 -47.91 -8.98
N GLY A 370 8.44 -48.41 -8.94
CA GLY A 370 8.73 -49.84 -9.12
C GLY A 370 8.30 -50.68 -7.92
N ALA A 371 8.12 -52.00 -8.12
CA ALA A 371 7.89 -52.92 -7.01
C ALA A 371 9.13 -52.96 -6.10
N GLY A 372 9.01 -52.41 -4.89
CA GLY A 372 9.99 -52.53 -3.81
C GLY A 372 11.04 -51.41 -3.69
N ASP A 373 11.01 -50.36 -4.52
CA ASP A 373 11.99 -49.26 -4.42
C ASP A 373 11.33 -47.89 -4.68
N SER A 374 11.05 -47.17 -3.59
CA SER A 374 10.51 -45.80 -3.61
C SER A 374 11.48 -44.77 -4.20
N SER A 375 12.76 -45.13 -4.38
CA SER A 375 13.79 -44.22 -4.91
C SER A 375 13.77 -44.07 -6.44
N LYS A 376 13.02 -44.90 -7.17
CA LYS A 376 12.95 -44.90 -8.65
C LYS A 376 11.54 -44.61 -9.18
N CYS A 377 10.87 -43.62 -8.61
CA CYS A 377 9.58 -43.16 -9.09
C CYS A 377 9.74 -42.21 -10.30
N ARG A 378 9.02 -42.47 -11.38
CA ARG A 378 8.97 -41.58 -12.57
C ARG A 378 7.64 -40.83 -12.61
N PRO A 379 7.59 -39.59 -13.12
CA PRO A 379 6.32 -38.92 -13.33
C PRO A 379 5.43 -39.75 -14.26
N CYS A 380 4.13 -39.76 -13.99
CA CYS A 380 3.17 -40.37 -14.90
C CYS A 380 3.23 -39.64 -16.26
N GLY A 381 3.23 -40.39 -17.36
CA GLY A 381 3.28 -39.82 -18.70
C GLY A 381 1.99 -39.07 -19.06
N SER A 382 1.99 -38.37 -20.20
CA SER A 382 0.88 -37.53 -20.66
C SER A 382 -0.39 -38.29 -21.07
N GLY A 383 -0.38 -39.62 -21.05
CA GLY A 383 -1.55 -40.46 -21.37
C GLY A 383 -2.54 -40.65 -20.22
N VAL A 384 -2.27 -40.07 -19.04
CA VAL A 384 -3.14 -40.15 -17.87
C VAL A 384 -4.09 -38.95 -17.84
N HIS A 385 -5.38 -39.21 -17.67
CA HIS A 385 -6.40 -38.17 -17.65
C HIS A 385 -6.90 -37.88 -16.23
N TYR A 386 -7.10 -36.60 -15.92
CA TYR A 386 -7.55 -36.12 -14.61
C TYR A 386 -8.88 -35.39 -14.77
N THR A 387 -9.93 -35.87 -14.12
CA THR A 387 -11.26 -35.27 -14.13
C THR A 387 -11.59 -34.74 -12.73
N PRO A 388 -11.92 -33.45 -12.55
CA PRO A 388 -12.13 -32.43 -13.59
C PRO A 388 -10.84 -31.82 -14.17
N GLN A 389 -9.76 -31.77 -13.39
CA GLN A 389 -8.45 -31.25 -13.81
C GLN A 389 -7.35 -31.76 -12.88
N GLN A 390 -6.08 -31.54 -13.22
CA GLN A 390 -4.93 -31.97 -12.41
C GLN A 390 -4.45 -30.91 -11.40
N ASN A 391 -4.49 -29.63 -11.79
CA ASN A 391 -3.96 -28.51 -11.01
C ASN A 391 -5.06 -27.47 -10.75
N GLY A 392 -4.95 -26.72 -9.65
CA GLY A 392 -5.86 -25.65 -9.30
C GLY A 392 -7.26 -26.14 -8.90
N LEU A 393 -7.41 -27.39 -8.45
CA LEU A 393 -8.72 -27.93 -8.06
C LEU A 393 -9.28 -27.17 -6.86
N LYS A 394 -10.54 -26.77 -6.94
CA LYS A 394 -11.29 -26.19 -5.81
C LYS A 394 -12.10 -27.23 -5.04
N THR A 395 -12.35 -28.37 -5.66
CA THR A 395 -12.99 -29.55 -5.05
C THR A 395 -11.96 -30.45 -4.38
N THR A 396 -12.41 -31.28 -3.44
CA THR A 396 -11.55 -32.23 -2.72
C THR A 396 -11.63 -33.66 -3.28
N LYS A 397 -11.92 -33.78 -4.57
CA LYS A 397 -12.03 -35.05 -5.30
C LYS A 397 -11.41 -34.93 -6.68
N VAL A 398 -10.73 -35.98 -7.12
CA VAL A 398 -10.27 -36.14 -8.50
C VAL A 398 -10.38 -37.60 -8.93
N SER A 399 -10.76 -37.83 -10.19
CA SER A 399 -10.73 -39.13 -10.83
C SER A 399 -9.58 -39.17 -11.82
N ILE A 400 -8.67 -40.10 -11.64
CA ILE A 400 -7.53 -40.36 -12.52
C ILE A 400 -7.84 -41.61 -13.35
N THR A 401 -7.82 -41.51 -14.67
CA THR A 401 -8.09 -42.62 -15.61
C THR A 401 -6.89 -42.89 -16.52
N ASP A 402 -6.97 -43.98 -17.27
CA ASP A 402 -5.96 -44.39 -18.25
C ASP A 402 -4.61 -44.75 -17.61
N LEU A 403 -4.68 -45.29 -16.39
CA LEU A 403 -3.56 -45.89 -15.67
C LEU A 403 -3.32 -47.32 -16.17
N LEU A 404 -2.09 -47.80 -16.01
CA LEU A 404 -1.75 -49.19 -16.33
C LEU A 404 -2.27 -50.13 -15.22
N ALA A 405 -2.85 -51.26 -15.62
CA ALA A 405 -3.28 -52.29 -14.69
C ALA A 405 -2.09 -52.92 -13.94
N HIS A 406 -2.36 -53.41 -12.74
CA HIS A 406 -1.38 -54.06 -11.86
C HIS A 406 -0.06 -53.29 -11.70
N THR A 407 -0.14 -51.97 -11.50
CA THR A 407 1.01 -51.07 -11.42
C THR A 407 0.95 -50.22 -10.14
N ASN A 408 2.10 -50.01 -9.50
CA ASN A 408 2.22 -49.17 -8.30
C ASN A 408 2.30 -47.69 -8.69
N TYR A 409 1.37 -46.91 -8.16
CA TYR A 409 1.32 -45.46 -8.30
C TYR A 409 1.34 -44.79 -6.92
N THR A 410 2.08 -43.70 -6.81
CA THR A 410 2.06 -42.81 -5.67
C THR A 410 1.48 -41.48 -6.12
N PHE A 411 0.44 -41.03 -5.43
CA PHE A 411 -0.21 -39.74 -5.66
C PHE A 411 0.09 -38.81 -4.50
N GLU A 412 0.55 -37.60 -4.80
CA GLU A 412 0.77 -36.53 -3.83
C GLU A 412 -0.24 -35.42 -4.09
N ILE A 413 -1.00 -35.06 -3.06
CA ILE A 413 -2.03 -34.02 -3.13
C ILE A 413 -1.47 -32.82 -2.37
N TRP A 414 -1.18 -31.75 -3.10
CA TRP A 414 -0.63 -30.52 -2.58
C TRP A 414 -1.74 -29.50 -2.32
N ALA A 415 -1.81 -28.95 -1.11
CA ALA A 415 -2.63 -27.78 -0.83
C ALA A 415 -1.84 -26.51 -1.14
N VAL A 416 -2.43 -25.60 -1.92
CA VAL A 416 -1.77 -24.40 -2.43
C VAL A 416 -2.69 -23.20 -2.22
N ASN A 417 -2.14 -22.08 -1.76
CA ASN A 417 -2.82 -20.78 -1.69
C ASN A 417 -1.97 -19.69 -2.38
N GLY A 418 -2.45 -18.44 -2.40
CA GLY A 418 -1.76 -17.32 -3.08
C GLY A 418 -0.31 -17.05 -2.62
N VAL A 419 0.10 -17.57 -1.47
CA VAL A 419 1.46 -17.39 -0.93
C VAL A 419 2.34 -18.65 -0.95
N SER A 420 1.80 -19.81 -1.31
CA SER A 420 2.55 -21.07 -1.41
C SER A 420 3.76 -20.97 -2.36
N LYS A 421 3.71 -20.10 -3.37
CA LYS A 421 4.82 -19.87 -4.31
C LYS A 421 6.10 -19.32 -3.66
N TYR A 422 5.99 -18.62 -2.54
CA TYR A 422 7.15 -17.99 -1.87
C TYR A 422 7.92 -18.98 -0.98
N ASN A 423 7.28 -20.07 -0.55
CA ASN A 423 7.92 -21.09 0.29
C ASN A 423 7.28 -22.47 0.05
N PRO A 424 7.57 -23.13 -1.09
CA PRO A 424 7.08 -24.49 -1.36
C PRO A 424 7.76 -25.50 -0.43
N SER A 425 6.99 -26.23 0.37
CA SER A 425 7.47 -27.29 1.27
C SER A 425 6.64 -28.57 1.09
N PRO A 426 7.25 -29.76 1.12
CA PRO A 426 6.53 -31.04 1.15
C PRO A 426 5.48 -31.18 2.24
N ASP A 427 5.60 -30.42 3.35
CA ASP A 427 4.62 -30.39 4.44
C ASP A 427 3.24 -29.87 4.02
N GLN A 428 3.14 -29.28 2.82
CA GLN A 428 1.90 -28.82 2.19
C GLN A 428 1.18 -29.96 1.46
N SER A 429 1.75 -31.16 1.45
CA SER A 429 1.26 -32.30 0.69
C SER A 429 1.10 -33.57 1.53
N VAL A 430 0.16 -34.41 1.14
CA VAL A 430 -0.01 -35.77 1.66
C VAL A 430 0.07 -36.75 0.50
N SER A 431 0.67 -37.92 0.75
CA SER A 431 0.86 -38.94 -0.28
C SER A 431 0.11 -40.22 0.05
N VAL A 432 -0.34 -40.92 -1.00
CA VAL A 432 -0.88 -42.29 -0.91
C VAL A 432 -0.25 -43.13 -2.00
N THR A 433 0.16 -44.35 -1.65
CA THR A 433 0.65 -45.33 -2.61
C THR A 433 -0.39 -46.41 -2.79
N VAL A 434 -0.75 -46.68 -4.05
CA VAL A 434 -1.79 -47.62 -4.44
C VAL A 434 -1.30 -48.52 -5.57
N THR A 435 -1.83 -49.73 -5.64
CA THR A 435 -1.62 -50.66 -6.75
C THR A 435 -2.92 -50.82 -7.50
N THR A 436 -2.94 -50.53 -8.80
CA THR A 436 -4.14 -50.73 -9.64
C THR A 436 -4.55 -52.20 -9.67
N ASN A 437 -5.85 -52.47 -9.82
CA ASN A 437 -6.34 -53.83 -9.89
C ASN A 437 -5.82 -54.54 -11.15
N GLN A 438 -5.89 -55.87 -11.14
CA GLN A 438 -5.54 -56.65 -12.33
C GLN A 438 -6.64 -56.49 -13.39
N ALA A 439 -6.26 -56.52 -14.67
CA ALA A 439 -7.18 -56.57 -15.80
C ALA A 439 -6.91 -57.82 -16.65
N ALA A 440 -7.77 -58.08 -17.64
CA ALA A 440 -7.51 -59.12 -18.63
C ALA A 440 -6.16 -58.85 -19.35
N PRO A 441 -5.32 -59.88 -19.59
CA PRO A 441 -4.10 -59.72 -20.38
C PRO A 441 -4.37 -59.24 -21.80
N SER A 442 -3.37 -58.65 -22.44
CA SER A 442 -3.41 -58.47 -23.89
C SER A 442 -3.42 -59.82 -24.63
N SER A 443 -3.78 -59.80 -25.91
CA SER A 443 -3.60 -60.98 -26.77
C SER A 443 -2.12 -61.38 -26.84
N ILE A 444 -1.89 -62.66 -27.10
CA ILE A 444 -0.55 -63.20 -27.30
C ILE A 444 -0.17 -62.96 -28.76
N ALA A 445 0.84 -62.13 -28.99
CA ALA A 445 1.23 -61.70 -30.33
C ALA A 445 1.87 -62.82 -31.18
N LEU A 446 2.53 -63.79 -30.55
CA LEU A 446 3.30 -64.81 -31.25
C LEU A 446 3.09 -66.20 -30.66
N VAL A 447 2.48 -67.08 -31.47
CA VAL A 447 2.35 -68.52 -31.22
C VAL A 447 3.12 -69.26 -32.33
N GLN A 448 3.93 -70.25 -31.95
CA GLN A 448 4.78 -71.01 -32.87
C GLN A 448 4.60 -72.51 -32.68
N ALA A 449 4.54 -73.24 -33.79
CA ALA A 449 4.71 -74.69 -33.79
C ALA A 449 6.21 -75.03 -33.73
N LYS A 450 6.64 -75.70 -32.66
CA LYS A 450 8.04 -76.13 -32.47
C LYS A 450 8.32 -77.48 -33.10
N GLU A 451 7.38 -78.41 -32.96
CA GLU A 451 7.48 -79.76 -33.52
C GLU A 451 6.11 -80.20 -34.03
N VAL A 452 6.08 -80.83 -35.20
CA VAL A 452 4.86 -81.34 -35.83
C VAL A 452 5.09 -82.80 -36.18
N THR A 453 4.29 -83.69 -35.60
CA THR A 453 4.30 -85.11 -35.91
C THR A 453 3.05 -85.51 -36.70
N ARG A 454 2.88 -86.80 -36.95
CA ARG A 454 1.67 -87.35 -37.59
C ARG A 454 0.42 -87.24 -36.71
N TYR A 455 0.58 -87.18 -35.39
CA TYR A 455 -0.54 -87.21 -34.43
C TYR A 455 -0.44 -86.12 -33.36
N SER A 456 0.55 -85.25 -33.43
CA SER A 456 0.74 -84.17 -32.45
C SER A 456 1.36 -82.91 -33.02
N VAL A 457 1.07 -81.79 -32.36
CA VAL A 457 1.67 -80.48 -32.61
C VAL A 457 2.11 -79.88 -31.28
N ALA A 458 3.41 -79.63 -31.13
CA ALA A 458 3.98 -78.95 -29.97
C ALA A 458 3.99 -77.43 -30.21
N LEU A 459 3.27 -76.69 -29.38
CA LEU A 459 3.12 -75.24 -29.44
C LEU A 459 3.94 -74.56 -28.34
N ALA A 460 4.49 -73.39 -28.66
CA ALA A 460 5.09 -72.47 -27.69
C ALA A 460 4.73 -71.02 -28.04
N TRP A 461 4.57 -70.18 -27.02
CA TRP A 461 4.19 -68.79 -27.18
C TRP A 461 4.95 -67.87 -26.21
N LEU A 462 4.93 -66.58 -26.51
CA LEU A 462 5.44 -65.55 -25.60
C LEU A 462 4.38 -65.16 -24.56
N GLU A 463 4.85 -64.54 -23.49
CA GLU A 463 3.95 -63.87 -22.55
C GLU A 463 3.28 -62.67 -23.25
N PRO A 464 2.01 -62.35 -22.94
CA PRO A 464 1.38 -61.12 -23.43
C PRO A 464 2.23 -59.88 -23.16
N ASP A 465 2.30 -58.95 -24.12
CA ASP A 465 3.04 -57.69 -23.98
C ASP A 465 2.60 -56.88 -22.75
N ARG A 466 1.31 -56.95 -22.42
CA ARG A 466 0.73 -56.39 -21.20
C ARG A 466 0.04 -57.50 -20.42
N PRO A 467 0.74 -58.13 -19.46
CA PRO A 467 0.14 -59.15 -18.60
C PRO A 467 -1.03 -58.63 -17.77
N ASN A 468 -1.03 -57.32 -17.44
CA ASN A 468 -2.07 -56.63 -16.66
C ASN A 468 -2.39 -57.29 -15.31
N GLY A 469 -1.49 -58.12 -14.79
CA GLY A 469 -1.72 -58.94 -13.61
C GLY A 469 -0.77 -60.13 -13.54
N VAL A 470 -1.03 -61.02 -12.60
CA VAL A 470 -0.32 -62.29 -12.48
C VAL A 470 -1.03 -63.31 -13.37
N ILE A 471 -0.33 -63.87 -14.35
CA ILE A 471 -0.88 -64.89 -15.25
C ILE A 471 -1.04 -66.21 -14.46
N LEU A 472 -2.28 -66.70 -14.39
CA LEU A 472 -2.63 -67.92 -13.67
C LEU A 472 -2.49 -69.16 -14.56
N GLU A 473 -2.96 -69.08 -15.81
CA GLU A 473 -2.91 -70.16 -16.79
C GLU A 473 -3.06 -69.65 -18.24
N TYR A 474 -2.79 -70.52 -19.20
CA TYR A 474 -3.02 -70.34 -20.62
C TYR A 474 -4.05 -71.35 -21.13
N GLU A 475 -4.87 -70.94 -22.08
CA GLU A 475 -5.88 -71.76 -22.74
C GLU A 475 -5.62 -71.82 -24.24
N VAL A 476 -5.46 -73.03 -24.77
CA VAL A 476 -5.27 -73.31 -26.19
C VAL A 476 -6.59 -73.87 -26.75
N LYS A 477 -7.18 -73.14 -27.69
CA LYS A 477 -8.35 -73.56 -28.46
C LYS A 477 -7.90 -74.04 -29.82
N TYR A 478 -8.33 -75.21 -30.24
CA TYR A 478 -8.01 -75.74 -31.56
C TYR A 478 -9.16 -76.51 -32.20
N TYR A 479 -9.19 -76.49 -33.53
CA TYR A 479 -10.21 -77.17 -34.34
C TYR A 479 -9.67 -77.48 -35.74
N GLU A 480 -10.32 -78.40 -36.43
CA GLU A 480 -10.01 -78.73 -37.83
C GLU A 480 -10.46 -77.58 -38.73
N LYS A 481 -9.58 -77.10 -39.61
CA LYS A 481 -9.84 -75.96 -40.51
C LYS A 481 -11.11 -76.17 -41.34
N ASP A 482 -11.31 -77.39 -41.84
CA ASP A 482 -12.45 -77.74 -42.70
C ASP A 482 -13.79 -77.74 -41.96
N GLN A 483 -13.78 -77.88 -40.62
CA GLN A 483 -15.01 -77.88 -39.81
C GLN A 483 -15.45 -76.48 -39.37
N ASN A 484 -14.69 -75.44 -39.77
CA ASN A 484 -14.98 -74.02 -39.55
C ASN A 484 -15.53 -73.73 -38.13
N GLU A 485 -14.77 -74.18 -37.11
CA GLU A 485 -15.03 -73.97 -35.67
C GLU A 485 -16.24 -74.72 -35.05
N ARG A 486 -16.96 -75.57 -35.81
CA ARG A 486 -18.13 -76.32 -35.29
C ARG A 486 -17.80 -77.31 -34.17
N SER A 487 -16.59 -77.87 -34.16
CA SER A 487 -16.09 -78.76 -33.10
C SER A 487 -14.70 -78.32 -32.68
N TYR A 488 -14.63 -77.58 -31.57
CA TYR A 488 -13.37 -77.13 -31.00
C TYR A 488 -13.03 -77.89 -29.72
N ARG A 489 -11.73 -78.00 -29.43
CA ARG A 489 -11.18 -78.59 -28.22
C ARG A 489 -10.36 -77.57 -27.47
N ILE A 490 -10.29 -77.72 -26.15
CA ILE A 490 -9.58 -76.81 -25.25
C ILE A 490 -8.52 -77.59 -24.44
N VAL A 491 -7.32 -77.02 -24.34
CA VAL A 491 -6.25 -77.49 -23.45
C VAL A 491 -5.80 -76.34 -22.57
N ARG A 492 -5.66 -76.59 -21.25
CA ARG A 492 -5.16 -75.61 -20.28
C ARG A 492 -3.78 -76.01 -19.77
N THR A 493 -2.91 -75.03 -19.57
CA THR A 493 -1.56 -75.23 -19.07
C THR A 493 -1.06 -73.99 -18.33
N ALA A 494 -0.28 -74.18 -17.27
CA ALA A 494 0.43 -73.08 -16.62
C ALA A 494 1.73 -72.71 -17.37
N ALA A 495 2.26 -73.62 -18.18
CA ALA A 495 3.48 -73.40 -18.96
C ALA A 495 3.19 -72.62 -20.25
N ARG A 496 4.19 -71.90 -20.76
CA ARG A 496 4.14 -71.19 -22.06
C ARG A 496 4.33 -72.12 -23.27
N ASN A 497 4.06 -73.40 -23.10
CA ASN A 497 4.12 -74.43 -24.13
C ASN A 497 3.17 -75.59 -23.79
N THR A 498 2.75 -76.32 -24.82
CA THR A 498 1.98 -77.56 -24.66
C THR A 498 2.11 -78.45 -25.90
N ASP A 499 1.96 -79.76 -25.73
CA ASP A 499 1.94 -80.74 -26.83
C ASP A 499 0.52 -81.25 -27.04
N ILE A 500 -0.08 -80.89 -28.17
CA ILE A 500 -1.44 -81.28 -28.54
C ILE A 500 -1.37 -82.63 -29.23
N LYS A 501 -1.84 -83.70 -28.58
CA LYS A 501 -1.78 -85.09 -29.07
C LYS A 501 -3.15 -85.60 -29.55
N GLY A 502 -3.16 -86.68 -30.30
CA GLY A 502 -4.38 -87.34 -30.77
C GLY A 502 -5.07 -86.59 -31.92
N LEU A 503 -4.27 -85.95 -32.77
CA LEU A 503 -4.71 -85.24 -33.97
C LEU A 503 -4.81 -86.21 -35.15
N ASN A 504 -5.68 -85.92 -36.12
CA ASN A 504 -5.77 -86.67 -37.36
C ASN A 504 -4.54 -86.40 -38.24
N PRO A 505 -3.96 -87.42 -38.88
CA PRO A 505 -2.82 -87.25 -39.78
C PRO A 505 -3.25 -86.51 -41.05
N LEU A 506 -2.33 -85.76 -41.68
CA LEU A 506 -2.59 -84.98 -42.91
C LEU A 506 -3.76 -83.98 -42.80
N THR A 507 -4.11 -83.55 -41.60
CA THR A 507 -5.27 -82.68 -41.35
C THR A 507 -4.78 -81.30 -40.91
N SER A 508 -5.40 -80.24 -41.47
CA SER A 508 -5.09 -78.86 -41.12
C SER A 508 -5.86 -78.44 -39.88
N TYR A 509 -5.14 -78.00 -38.86
CA TYR A 509 -5.70 -77.50 -37.60
C TYR A 509 -5.39 -76.01 -37.44
N VAL A 510 -6.33 -75.29 -36.83
CA VAL A 510 -6.17 -73.89 -36.43
C VAL A 510 -6.03 -73.83 -34.91
N PHE A 511 -5.04 -73.09 -34.43
CA PHE A 511 -4.75 -72.92 -32.99
C PHE A 511 -4.85 -71.45 -32.58
N HIS A 512 -5.51 -71.21 -31.45
CA HIS A 512 -5.57 -69.93 -30.77
C HIS A 512 -5.12 -70.09 -29.32
N VAL A 513 -4.35 -69.14 -28.81
CA VAL A 513 -3.89 -69.14 -27.41
C VAL A 513 -4.32 -67.85 -26.73
N ARG A 514 -4.81 -67.94 -25.50
CA ARG A 514 -5.07 -66.80 -24.63
C ARG A 514 -4.55 -67.05 -23.22
N ALA A 515 -4.21 -65.97 -22.51
CA ALA A 515 -3.80 -66.01 -21.11
C ALA A 515 -4.96 -65.64 -20.18
N ARG A 516 -4.90 -66.06 -18.92
CA ARG A 516 -5.87 -65.71 -17.87
C ARG A 516 -5.20 -65.09 -16.65
N THR A 517 -5.73 -63.97 -16.17
CA THR A 517 -5.45 -63.38 -14.85
C THR A 517 -6.63 -63.57 -13.90
N ALA A 518 -6.54 -63.04 -12.68
CA ALA A 518 -7.68 -62.99 -11.75
C ALA A 518 -8.89 -62.22 -12.31
N ALA A 519 -8.66 -61.28 -13.23
CA ALA A 519 -9.72 -60.47 -13.85
C ALA A 519 -10.40 -61.15 -15.06
N GLY A 520 -9.80 -62.20 -15.63
CA GLY A 520 -10.41 -62.94 -16.73
C GLY A 520 -9.42 -63.33 -17.82
N TYR A 521 -9.98 -63.78 -18.95
CA TYR A 521 -9.22 -64.16 -20.13
C TYR A 521 -8.93 -62.94 -21.01
N GLY A 522 -7.72 -62.88 -21.55
CA GLY A 522 -7.41 -61.98 -22.66
C GLY A 522 -8.01 -62.48 -23.98
N ASP A 523 -7.88 -61.66 -25.01
CA ASP A 523 -8.28 -62.05 -26.36
C ASP A 523 -7.39 -63.18 -26.89
N PHE A 524 -7.98 -63.99 -27.77
CA PHE A 524 -7.25 -65.04 -28.47
C PHE A 524 -6.18 -64.43 -29.38
N SER A 525 -5.06 -65.14 -29.52
CA SER A 525 -4.05 -64.85 -30.53
C SER A 525 -4.62 -64.95 -31.95
N GLU A 526 -3.90 -64.35 -32.89
CA GLU A 526 -4.10 -64.62 -34.32
C GLU A 526 -4.04 -66.14 -34.60
N PRO A 527 -4.84 -66.63 -35.57
CA PRO A 527 -4.93 -68.05 -35.88
C PRO A 527 -3.60 -68.59 -36.40
N LEU A 528 -3.05 -69.60 -35.73
CA LEU A 528 -1.92 -70.36 -36.23
C LEU A 528 -2.43 -71.62 -36.95
N GLU A 529 -2.22 -71.70 -38.26
CA GLU A 529 -2.57 -72.87 -39.04
C GLU A 529 -1.39 -73.85 -39.14
N VAL A 530 -1.62 -75.12 -38.81
CA VAL A 530 -0.60 -76.19 -38.89
C VAL A 530 -1.23 -77.47 -39.43
N THR A 531 -0.56 -78.10 -40.41
CA THR A 531 -0.98 -79.41 -40.96
C THR A 531 -0.11 -80.51 -40.39
N THR A 532 -0.72 -81.58 -39.87
CA THR A 532 -0.01 -82.74 -39.32
C THR A 532 0.72 -83.53 -40.42
N ASN A 533 1.88 -84.09 -40.09
CA ASN A 533 2.78 -84.72 -41.07
C ASN A 533 2.34 -86.15 -41.48
N THR A 534 2.89 -86.67 -42.57
CA THR A 534 2.67 -88.05 -43.04
C THR A 534 3.46 -89.13 -42.29
N GLY A 535 4.17 -88.78 -41.22
CA GLY A 535 5.01 -89.74 -40.47
C GLY A 535 6.42 -89.94 -41.03
N CYS A 536 6.88 -89.11 -41.98
CA CYS A 536 8.29 -89.11 -42.42
C CYS A 536 9.00 -87.85 -41.90
N LEU A 537 9.78 -87.99 -40.82
CA LEU A 537 10.58 -86.91 -40.24
C LEU A 537 11.78 -86.58 -41.14
N ARG A 538 11.80 -85.41 -41.79
CA ARG A 538 13.06 -84.76 -42.17
C ARG A 538 13.69 -84.17 -40.90
N LYS A 539 14.57 -84.91 -40.24
CA LYS A 539 15.51 -84.31 -39.27
C LYS A 539 16.47 -83.39 -40.04
N LYS A 540 16.24 -82.08 -39.99
CA LYS A 540 17.31 -81.09 -40.25
C LYS A 540 18.15 -80.99 -38.99
N MET A 541 19.26 -81.73 -38.96
CA MET A 541 20.31 -81.58 -37.96
C MET A 541 21.14 -80.34 -38.34
N LEU A 542 20.92 -79.21 -37.66
CA LEU A 542 21.82 -78.05 -37.74
C LEU A 542 22.91 -78.23 -36.67
N LEU A 543 24.12 -78.56 -37.11
CA LEU A 543 25.32 -78.41 -36.29
C LEU A 543 25.74 -76.93 -36.28
N PRO A 544 26.26 -76.39 -35.16
CA PRO A 544 26.74 -75.01 -35.11
C PRO A 544 28.11 -74.86 -35.79
N GLU A 545 28.24 -73.86 -36.67
CA GLU A 545 29.53 -73.40 -37.18
C GLU A 545 30.32 -72.68 -36.07
N TYR A 546 31.59 -73.04 -35.93
CA TYR A 546 32.62 -72.25 -35.24
C TYR A 546 33.72 -71.92 -36.25
N PHE A 547 34.08 -70.64 -36.39
CA PHE A 547 35.23 -70.19 -37.17
C PHE A 547 36.26 -69.48 -36.26
N MET A 548 37.52 -69.96 -36.27
CA MET A 548 38.77 -69.17 -36.35
C MET A 548 40.00 -70.03 -35.97
N LYS A 549 40.88 -70.33 -36.93
CA LYS A 549 42.21 -69.70 -37.08
C LYS A 549 42.98 -70.27 -38.28
N SER A 550 43.78 -69.39 -38.88
CA SER A 550 44.54 -69.53 -40.11
C SER A 550 45.81 -70.39 -39.98
N ARG A 551 46.18 -71.07 -41.08
CA ARG A 551 47.47 -70.86 -41.79
C ARG A 551 47.54 -71.66 -43.10
N VAL A 552 47.81 -70.90 -44.18
CA VAL A 552 48.47 -71.29 -45.44
C VAL A 552 47.74 -72.31 -46.33
N GLY A 553 47.29 -71.86 -47.49
CA GLY A 553 47.01 -72.74 -48.63
C GLY A 553 45.87 -72.27 -49.50
N ARG A 554 46.12 -72.24 -50.81
CA ARG A 554 45.27 -71.76 -51.89
C ARG A 554 43.97 -72.57 -52.11
N GLU A 555 43.03 -71.88 -52.73
CA GLU A 555 42.12 -72.36 -53.80
C GLU A 555 40.73 -72.94 -53.45
N SER A 556 39.73 -72.15 -53.87
CA SER A 556 38.56 -72.46 -54.71
C SER A 556 37.62 -73.68 -54.49
N PHE A 557 36.35 -73.28 -54.30
CA PHE A 557 35.12 -73.72 -55.00
C PHE A 557 34.30 -74.94 -54.56
N LYS A 558 32.98 -74.68 -54.71
CA LYS A 558 31.85 -75.55 -55.10
C LYS A 558 30.96 -76.14 -53.99
N TRP A 559 29.77 -75.55 -53.92
CA TRP A 559 28.54 -76.13 -53.39
C TRP A 559 28.21 -77.44 -54.12
N PHE A 560 27.98 -78.52 -53.38
CA PHE A 560 27.33 -79.72 -53.88
C PHE A 560 25.94 -79.84 -53.25
N GLN A 561 24.92 -79.71 -54.09
CA GLN A 561 23.54 -80.05 -53.78
C GLN A 561 23.40 -81.56 -54.08
N ARG A 562 23.31 -82.40 -53.05
CA ARG A 562 22.98 -83.82 -53.25
C ARG A 562 21.46 -83.98 -53.26
N VAL A 563 20.92 -84.20 -54.45
CA VAL A 563 19.56 -84.71 -54.65
C VAL A 563 19.65 -86.22 -54.59
N GLU A 564 19.05 -86.84 -53.57
CA GLU A 564 18.77 -88.27 -53.55
C GLU A 564 17.26 -88.47 -53.65
N THR A 565 16.88 -89.14 -54.73
CA THR A 565 15.54 -89.62 -55.08
C THR A 565 15.15 -90.80 -54.18
N CYS A 566 13.96 -90.77 -53.59
CA CYS A 566 13.32 -91.97 -53.05
C CYS A 566 12.44 -92.57 -54.16
N ASP A 567 12.79 -93.79 -54.58
CA ASP A 567 11.91 -94.62 -55.40
C ASP A 567 11.07 -95.57 -54.53
N SER A 568 10.00 -96.01 -55.15
CA SER A 568 8.74 -96.52 -54.62
C SER A 568 8.81 -97.96 -54.13
N GLN A 569 7.94 -98.36 -53.19
CA GLN A 569 7.30 -99.69 -53.24
C GLN A 569 5.99 -99.78 -52.45
N LYS A 570 4.97 -100.30 -53.17
CA LYS A 570 3.64 -100.72 -52.70
C LYS A 570 3.75 -101.98 -51.82
N PHE A 571 2.94 -102.04 -50.75
CA PHE A 571 1.80 -102.97 -50.63
C PHE A 571 0.80 -102.40 -49.61
#